data_AF-A0A9D6WH36-F1
#
_entry.id   AF-A0A9D6WH36-F1
#
_cell.length_a   1.000
_cell.length_b   1.000
_cell.length_c   1.000
_cell.angle_alpha   90.00
_cell.angle_beta   90.00
_cell.angle_gamma   90.00
#
_symmetry.space_group_name_H-M   'P 1'
#
loop_
_entity.id
_entity.type
_entity.pdbx_description
1 polymer ?
#
loop_
_entity_poly.entity_id
_entity_poly.type
_entity_poly.pdbx_seq_one_letter_code
_entity_poly.pdbx_strand_id
1 'polypeptide(L)'
;MGWFNPARGRAAPHGDLGLAFHNPRYLRPGSRLELVIPLRHGSQRFEATVVMVREQREGFEIGVWLHCAADGARIRVVEEICRLEARLLQRRGQAPRDPTATTH
;
A
#
# COMPACT_ATOMS: atom_id res chain seq x y z
N MET A 1 -5.49 11.89 2.53
CA MET A 1 -5.76 11.18 1.26
C MET A 1 -6.15 9.75 1.60
N GLY A 2 -7.43 9.53 1.88
CA GLY A 2 -7.95 8.24 2.31
C GLY A 2 -8.60 7.54 1.12
N TRP A 3 -8.05 6.40 0.69
CA TRP A 3 -8.63 5.60 -0.38
C TRP A 3 -8.98 4.21 0.14
N PHE A 4 -10.16 4.14 0.74
CA PHE A 4 -11.00 2.95 0.78
C PHE A 4 -12.43 3.48 0.66
N ASN A 5 -13.07 3.31 -0.50
CA ASN A 5 -14.49 3.59 -0.65
C ASN A 5 -15.22 2.23 -0.58
N PRO A 6 -15.89 1.90 0.53
CA PRO A 6 -16.65 0.65 0.65
C PRO A 6 -17.95 0.65 -0.19
N ALA A 7 -18.33 1.77 -0.81
CA ALA A 7 -19.53 1.88 -1.62
C ALA A 7 -19.27 1.43 -3.07
N ARG A 8 -19.13 0.11 -3.28
CA ARG A 8 -19.53 -0.60 -4.51
C ARG A 8 -19.54 -2.09 -4.23
N GLY A 9 -20.67 -2.53 -3.67
CA GLY A 9 -21.04 -3.92 -3.56
C GLY A 9 -21.08 -4.58 -4.94
N ARG A 10 -20.00 -5.29 -5.25
CA ARG A 10 -20.04 -6.53 -6.02
C ARG A 10 -18.97 -7.37 -5.38
N ALA A 11 -19.37 -8.45 -4.69
CA ALA A 11 -18.42 -9.45 -4.25
C ALA A 11 -17.53 -9.79 -5.45
N ALA A 12 -16.27 -9.39 -5.39
CA ALA A 12 -15.33 -9.76 -6.42
C ALA A 12 -15.28 -11.29 -6.40
N PRO A 13 -15.38 -11.97 -7.56
CA PRO A 13 -15.28 -13.43 -7.61
C PRO A 13 -13.94 -13.96 -7.05
N HIS A 14 -13.00 -13.06 -6.74
CA HIS A 14 -11.72 -13.31 -6.11
C HIS A 14 -11.50 -12.28 -4.98
N GLY A 15 -11.59 -12.73 -3.71
CA GLY A 15 -11.01 -12.09 -2.52
C GLY A 15 -11.38 -10.63 -2.24
N ASP A 16 -12.04 -10.39 -1.11
CA ASP A 16 -12.49 -9.06 -0.65
C ASP A 16 -11.35 -8.15 -0.14
N LEU A 17 -10.12 -8.33 -0.63
CA LEU A 17 -8.96 -7.63 -0.10
C LEU A 17 -7.81 -7.46 -1.10
N GLY A 18 -7.36 -6.21 -1.24
CA GLY A 18 -6.24 -5.84 -2.08
C GLY A 18 -5.20 -4.97 -1.38
N LEU A 19 -4.02 -4.87 -1.99
CA LEU A 19 -2.92 -4.00 -1.60
C LEU A 19 -2.56 -3.11 -2.80
N ALA A 20 -2.16 -1.87 -2.53
CA ALA A 20 -1.55 -1.01 -3.54
C ALA A 20 -0.09 -0.67 -3.17
N PHE A 21 0.80 -0.66 -4.15
CA PHE A 21 2.20 -0.28 -3.97
C PHE A 21 2.74 0.43 -5.23
N HIS A 22 3.80 1.21 -5.05
CA HIS A 22 4.50 1.86 -6.17
C HIS A 22 5.55 0.92 -6.79
N ASN A 23 5.61 0.89 -8.11
CA ASN A 23 6.63 0.16 -8.87
C ASN A 23 7.12 1.04 -10.04
N PRO A 24 8.44 1.23 -10.25
CA PRO A 24 8.95 1.94 -11.41
C PRO A 24 8.63 1.25 -12.74
N ARG A 25 8.27 -0.04 -12.71
CA ARG A 25 7.93 -0.83 -13.90
C ARG A 25 6.44 -1.07 -14.00
N TYR A 26 5.93 -0.96 -15.22
CA TYR A 26 4.57 -1.36 -15.56
C TYR A 26 4.38 -2.86 -15.33
N LEU A 27 3.32 -3.23 -14.61
CA LEU A 27 2.89 -4.62 -14.45
C LEU A 27 1.53 -4.78 -15.12
N ARG A 28 1.40 -5.69 -16.09
CA ARG A 28 0.16 -5.87 -16.85
C ARG A 28 -1.01 -6.30 -15.93
N PRO A 29 -2.20 -5.67 -16.01
CA PRO A 29 -3.41 -6.17 -15.36
C PRO A 29 -3.70 -7.64 -15.71
N GLY A 30 -4.20 -8.40 -14.74
CA GLY A 30 -4.42 -9.85 -14.84
C GLY A 30 -3.16 -10.70 -14.60
N SER A 31 -1.96 -10.09 -14.53
CA SER A 31 -0.73 -10.82 -14.19
C SER A 31 -0.81 -11.38 -12.77
N ARG A 32 -0.38 -12.64 -12.60
CA ARG A 32 -0.13 -13.24 -11.29
C ARG A 32 1.25 -12.87 -10.80
N LEU A 33 1.38 -12.65 -9.50
CA LEU A 33 2.64 -12.31 -8.86
C LEU A 33 2.69 -12.87 -7.44
N GLU A 34 3.92 -13.08 -6.96
CA GLU A 34 4.20 -13.34 -5.55
C GLU A 34 4.72 -12.03 -4.93
N LEU A 35 4.02 -11.51 -3.93
CA LEU A 35 4.51 -10.44 -3.09
C LEU A 35 5.33 -11.03 -1.96
N VAL A 36 6.53 -10.50 -1.75
CA VAL A 36 7.41 -10.88 -0.64
C VAL A 36 7.59 -9.68 0.26
N ILE A 37 7.18 -9.83 1.52
CA ILE A 37 7.37 -8.82 2.56
C ILE A 37 8.45 -9.33 3.51
N PRO A 38 9.63 -8.69 3.52
CA PRO A 38 10.68 -9.06 4.47
C PRO A 38 10.27 -8.66 5.89
N LEU A 39 10.47 -9.56 6.83
CA LEU A 39 10.23 -9.40 8.26
C LEU A 39 11.54 -9.62 9.02
N ARG A 40 11.60 -9.20 10.29
CA ARG A 40 12.81 -9.32 11.12
C ARG A 40 13.35 -10.76 11.22
N HIS A 41 12.48 -11.77 11.15
CA HIS A 41 12.84 -13.18 11.33
C HIS A 41 12.42 -14.05 10.13
N GLY A 42 12.29 -13.47 8.93
CA GLY A 42 11.94 -14.23 7.74
C GLY A 42 11.33 -13.38 6.64
N SER A 43 10.57 -14.02 5.76
CA SER A 43 9.77 -13.32 4.75
C SER A 43 8.39 -13.91 4.71
N GLN A 44 7.41 -13.06 4.44
CA GLN A 44 6.05 -13.50 4.21
C GLN A 44 5.71 -13.34 2.74
N ARG A 45 5.16 -14.42 2.17
CA ARG A 45 4.80 -14.50 0.76
C ARG A 45 3.28 -14.42 0.61
N PHE A 46 2.83 -13.77 -0.45
CA PHE A 46 1.42 -13.66 -0.80
C PHE A 46 1.26 -13.83 -2.30
N GLU A 47 0.37 -14.73 -2.71
CA GLU A 47 -0.03 -14.83 -4.11
C GLU A 47 -1.12 -13.80 -4.43
N ALA A 48 -0.93 -13.08 -5.54
CA ALA A 48 -1.83 -12.00 -5.91
C ALA A 48 -1.99 -11.85 -7.43
N THR A 49 -3.03 -11.12 -7.83
CA THR A 49 -3.25 -10.71 -9.23
C THR A 49 -3.33 -9.21 -9.34
N VAL A 50 -2.64 -8.64 -10.33
CA VAL A 50 -2.74 -7.22 -10.68
C VAL A 50 -4.16 -6.92 -11.17
N VAL A 51 -4.83 -5.98 -10.52
CA VAL A 51 -6.20 -5.55 -10.89
C VAL A 51 -6.29 -4.08 -11.23
N MET A 52 -5.26 -3.30 -10.86
CA MET A 52 -5.19 -1.88 -11.12
C MET A 52 -3.76 -1.48 -11.47
N VAL A 53 -3.62 -0.61 -12.46
CA VAL A 53 -2.37 0.07 -12.77
C VAL A 53 -2.70 1.52 -13.06
N ARG A 54 -2.05 2.44 -12.35
CA ARG A 54 -2.18 3.89 -12.55
C ARG A 54 -0.81 4.48 -12.75
N GLU A 55 -0.62 5.20 -13.84
CA GLU A 55 0.61 5.94 -14.07
C GLU A 55 0.72 7.10 -13.05
N GLN A 56 1.93 7.28 -12.54
CA GLN A 56 2.31 8.31 -11.57
C GLN A 56 3.58 9.00 -12.08
N ARG A 57 3.93 10.16 -11.50
CA ARG A 57 5.09 10.95 -11.96
C ARG A 57 6.41 10.16 -12.01
N GLU A 58 6.59 9.18 -11.13
CA GLU A 58 7.84 8.41 -10.99
C GLU A 58 7.65 6.90 -11.18
N GLY A 59 6.61 6.47 -11.90
CA GLY A 59 6.35 5.06 -12.15
C GLY A 59 4.86 4.73 -12.16
N PHE A 60 4.51 3.61 -11.54
CA PHE A 60 3.15 3.08 -11.54
C PHE A 60 2.69 2.73 -10.13
N GLU A 61 1.48 3.13 -9.79
CA GLU A 61 0.75 2.57 -8.66
C GLU A 61 0.07 1.29 -9.13
N ILE A 62 0.43 0.17 -8.51
CA ILE A 62 -0.07 -1.17 -8.81
C ILE A 62 -1.00 -1.60 -7.70
N GLY A 63 -2.26 -1.91 -8.02
CA GLY A 63 -3.21 -2.54 -7.11
C GLY A 63 -3.35 -4.03 -7.42
N VAL A 64 -3.39 -4.85 -6.38
CA VAL A 64 -3.50 -6.31 -6.49
C VAL A 64 -4.62 -6.87 -5.61
N TRP A 65 -5.20 -8.00 -6.00
CA TRP A 65 -6.05 -8.84 -5.13
C TRP A 65 -5.28 -10.06 -4.66
N LEU A 66 -5.45 -10.43 -3.38
CA LEU A 66 -4.87 -11.64 -2.83
C LEU A 66 -5.71 -12.88 -3.17
N HIS A 67 -5.05 -14.01 -3.41
CA HIS A 67 -5.72 -15.27 -3.73
C HIS A 67 -6.14 -16.06 -2.48
N CYS A 68 -5.46 -15.85 -1.35
CA CYS A 68 -5.75 -16.54 -0.11
C CYS A 68 -6.51 -15.65 0.88
N ALA A 69 -7.75 -16.02 1.20
CA ALA A 69 -8.56 -15.29 2.18
C ALA A 69 -7.94 -15.29 3.60
N ALA A 70 -7.22 -16.37 3.97
CA ALA A 70 -6.52 -16.46 5.25
C ALA A 70 -5.35 -15.46 5.36
N ASP A 71 -4.86 -14.96 4.23
CA ASP A 71 -3.82 -13.94 4.19
C ASP A 71 -4.37 -12.53 4.37
N GLY A 72 -5.69 -12.37 4.29
CA GLY A 72 -6.33 -11.09 4.32
C GLY A 72 -6.13 -10.33 5.63
N ALA A 73 -6.23 -11.00 6.78
CA ALA A 73 -5.94 -10.38 8.07
C ALA A 73 -4.49 -9.90 8.15
N ARG A 74 -3.54 -10.68 7.60
CA ARG A 74 -2.11 -10.38 7.70
C ARG A 74 -1.72 -9.20 6.81
N ILE A 75 -2.31 -9.08 5.61
CA ILE A 75 -2.01 -7.94 4.73
C ILE A 75 -2.63 -6.64 5.24
N ARG A 76 -3.79 -6.68 5.94
CA ARG A 76 -4.34 -5.48 6.60
C ARG A 76 -3.40 -4.92 7.65
N VAL A 77 -2.76 -5.81 8.42
CA VAL A 77 -1.75 -5.41 9.41
C VAL A 77 -0.55 -4.75 8.72
N VAL A 78 -0.06 -5.33 7.62
CA VAL A 78 1.03 -4.73 6.82
C VAL A 78 0.63 -3.34 6.33
N GLU A 79 -0.56 -3.21 5.74
CA GLU A 79 -1.03 -1.93 5.21
C GLU A 79 -1.13 -0.87 6.30
N GLU A 80 -1.64 -1.23 7.47
CA GLU A 80 -1.71 -0.33 8.62
C GLU A 80 -0.32 0.11 9.08
N ILE A 81 0.64 -0.82 9.18
CA ILE A 81 2.02 -0.50 9.54
C ILE A 81 2.62 0.48 8.53
N CYS A 82 2.53 0.20 7.24
CA CYS A 82 3.06 1.08 6.20
C CYS A 82 2.42 2.47 6.23
N ARG A 83 1.09 2.55 6.47
CA ARG A 83 0.36 3.81 6.60
C ARG A 83 0.83 4.61 7.80
N LEU A 84 1.02 3.96 8.95
CA LEU A 84 1.53 4.59 10.18
C LEU A 84 2.96 5.10 9.98
N GLU A 85 3.83 4.31 9.36
CA GLU A 85 5.21 4.70 9.05
C GLU A 85 5.26 5.92 8.13
N ALA A 86 4.49 5.92 7.04
CA ALA A 86 4.39 7.05 6.13
C ALA A 86 3.93 8.32 6.86
N ARG A 87 2.94 8.21 7.75
CA ARG A 87 2.45 9.33 8.57
C ARG A 87 3.52 9.84 9.54
N LEU A 88 4.26 8.95 10.19
CA LEU A 88 5.34 9.33 11.10
C LEU A 88 6.49 10.02 10.38
N LEU A 89 6.86 9.55 9.18
CA LEU A 89 7.87 10.17 8.34
C LEU A 89 7.46 11.58 7.90
N GLN A 90 6.21 11.78 7.48
CA GLN A 90 5.67 13.10 7.13
C GLN A 90 5.76 14.08 8.32
N ARG A 91 5.38 13.63 9.52
CA ARG A 91 5.47 14.44 10.74
C ARG A 91 6.91 14.77 11.12
N ARG A 92 7.86 13.85 10.92
CA ARG A 92 9.29 14.11 11.16
C ARG A 92 9.89 15.11 10.17
N GLY A 93 9.41 15.12 8.93
CA GLY A 93 9.79 16.13 7.92
C GLY A 93 9.20 17.52 8.19
N GLN A 94 8.17 17.61 9.03
CA GLN A 94 7.63 18.87 9.57
C GLN A 94 8.25 19.15 10.95
N ALA A 95 9.52 19.56 10.95
CA ALA A 95 10.07 20.25 12.12
C ALA A 95 9.19 21.48 12.45
N PRO A 96 8.98 21.82 13.74
CA PRO A 96 8.24 23.02 14.10
C PRO A 96 8.93 24.24 13.48
N ARG A 97 8.19 25.07 12.75
CA ARG A 97 8.62 26.46 12.47
C ARG A 97 8.62 27.16 13.82
N ASP A 98 9.81 27.38 14.35
CA ASP A 98 10.04 28.29 15.46
C ASP A 98 9.55 29.69 15.05
N PRO A 99 8.51 30.26 15.68
CA PRO A 99 8.06 31.62 15.37
C PRO A 99 8.83 32.70 16.16
N THR A 100 9.90 32.37 16.88
CA THR A 100 10.61 33.36 17.71
C THR A 100 12.01 33.70 17.20
N ALA A 101 12.07 34.34 16.04
CA ALA A 101 13.18 35.20 15.66
C ALA A 101 12.66 36.62 15.44
N THR A 102 12.23 37.27 16.53
CA THR A 102 12.08 38.72 16.56
C THR A 102 13.42 39.31 16.94
N THR A 103 14.01 40.02 15.98
CA THR A 103 15.07 41.01 16.09
C THR A 103 15.01 41.79 17.41
N HIS A 104 16.13 41.86 18.13
CA HIS A 104 16.62 43.07 18.79
C HIS A 104 18.14 42.98 18.98
#